data_AF-A0A670I1B0-F1
#
_entry.id   AF-A0A670I1B0-F1
#
_cell.length_a   1.000
_cell.length_b   1.000
_cell.length_c   1.000
_cell.angle_alpha   90.00
_cell.angle_beta   90.00
_cell.angle_gamma   90.00
#
_symmetry.space_group_name_H-M   'P 1'
#
loop_
_entity.id
_entity.type
_entity.pdbx_description
1 polymer ?
#
loop_
_entity_poly.entity_id
_entity_poly.type
_entity_poly.pdbx_seq_one_letter_code
_entity_poly.pdbx_strand_id
1 'polypeptide(L)'
;MTHNGISIFRKPEISQDTCISKLLCSAIQLQIGCHTFLPAEHVDSCTDQMTVFLLFFPIPFACFRLFGIVLIFVDISLVILSLMIAHKYHSLDVMIGNISLAIAFFFLFDVLLRVSIEGFEKYFESKLNILDAIIVGVTLLIDFVYAVSDFSGISLIPRAVIIFRILRVIILIRIFRLASEKERLEKLTRRIVSENKRRYTKDGFDLDLTYVTARVIAMSFPSSGKQSWYRNPIKEVARFLDTKHEGHYKVYNLCSEQGYDPKIFHYRVERIFIDDHNVPTLEEMVQFTHSVMEWMLQDENNVIAIHCKGGKGRTGTMICIWLIENSLFESAKESLQYFGKRRTDESTSSKFQGVETPSQNRYVEYYATLKWKYNLQLPKAKPLEIKSIKLYAIHGVGKGNGSDLRVKIIMEKQVVFHCVCATQENCQVRDSQVSFKSLS
;
A
#
# COMPACT_ATOMS: atom_id res chain seq x y z
N MET A 1 58.22 -11.31 17.78
CA MET A 1 56.79 -11.49 17.44
C MET A 1 56.11 -10.15 17.78
N THR A 2 56.17 -9.16 16.88
CA THR A 2 55.15 -8.84 15.84
C THR A 2 53.75 -8.60 16.45
N HIS A 3 53.05 -7.48 16.27
CA HIS A 3 53.28 -6.24 15.51
C HIS A 3 52.30 -5.15 16.02
N ASN A 4 52.78 -3.92 16.19
CA ASN A 4 51.99 -2.68 16.21
C ASN A 4 51.57 -2.29 14.78
N GLY A 5 50.49 -1.51 14.61
CA GLY A 5 50.26 -0.78 13.34
C GLY A 5 48.89 -0.13 13.15
N ILE A 6 48.85 1.20 13.31
CA ILE A 6 47.78 2.15 12.98
C ILE A 6 47.62 2.31 11.45
N SER A 7 46.40 2.53 10.91
CA SER A 7 46.12 3.66 9.97
C SER A 7 44.72 3.71 9.30
N ILE A 8 44.02 4.82 9.58
CA ILE A 8 43.45 5.83 8.64
C ILE A 8 42.37 5.38 7.63
N PHE A 9 41.11 5.71 7.95
CA PHE A 9 40.06 6.01 6.98
C PHE A 9 40.45 7.26 6.16
N ARG A 10 40.91 7.09 4.92
CA ARG A 10 40.83 8.15 3.90
C ARG A 10 39.54 8.00 3.10
N LYS A 11 38.64 8.98 3.24
CA LYS A 11 37.64 9.27 2.20
C LYS A 11 38.37 9.44 0.87
N PRO A 12 37.92 8.86 -0.25
CA PRO A 12 38.37 9.32 -1.55
C PRO A 12 37.87 10.75 -1.73
N GLU A 13 38.81 11.69 -1.91
CA GLU A 13 38.51 13.03 -2.43
C GLU A 13 37.79 12.86 -3.77
N ILE A 14 36.53 13.26 -3.80
CA ILE A 14 35.75 13.31 -5.02
C ILE A 14 36.24 14.55 -5.77
N SER A 15 37.08 14.36 -6.78
CA SER A 15 37.49 15.45 -7.67
C SER A 15 36.25 16.06 -8.35
N GLN A 16 36.29 17.37 -8.58
CA GLN A 16 35.18 18.13 -9.19
C GLN A 16 34.70 17.53 -10.53
N ASP A 17 35.58 16.84 -11.28
CA ASP A 17 35.27 16.14 -12.53
C ASP A 17 34.37 14.91 -12.36
N THR A 18 34.41 14.26 -11.18
CA THR A 18 33.57 13.09 -10.87
C THR A 18 32.11 13.47 -10.68
N CYS A 19 31.86 14.72 -10.26
CA CYS A 19 30.50 15.26 -10.08
C CYS A 19 29.84 15.53 -11.44
N ILE A 20 30.61 16.00 -12.43
CA ILE A 20 30.16 16.25 -13.81
C ILE A 20 29.81 14.94 -14.52
N SER A 21 30.62 13.90 -14.35
CA SER A 21 30.38 12.57 -14.95
C SER A 21 29.08 11.91 -14.46
N LYS A 22 28.70 12.13 -13.20
CA LYS A 22 27.46 11.58 -12.63
C LYS A 22 26.22 12.25 -13.25
N LEU A 23 26.18 13.58 -13.35
CA LEU A 23 25.05 14.30 -13.96
C LEU A 23 24.73 13.86 -15.40
N LEU A 24 25.73 13.39 -16.15
CA LEU A 24 25.60 13.07 -17.58
C LEU A 24 24.95 11.72 -17.88
N CYS A 25 24.74 10.86 -16.89
CA CYS A 25 24.13 9.53 -17.08
C CYS A 25 22.63 9.53 -16.68
N SER A 26 21.89 10.55 -17.12
CA SER A 26 20.48 10.78 -16.75
C SER A 26 19.46 10.13 -17.70
N ALA A 27 19.90 9.28 -18.63
CA ALA A 27 19.01 8.60 -19.58
C ALA A 27 19.24 7.09 -19.70
N ILE A 28 20.20 6.53 -18.95
CA ILE A 28 20.57 5.12 -19.05
C ILE A 28 20.07 4.37 -17.81
N GLN A 29 19.07 3.51 -18.02
CA GLN A 29 18.66 2.54 -17.02
C GLN A 29 19.37 1.21 -17.27
N LEU A 30 20.17 0.81 -16.28
CA LEU A 30 20.87 -0.47 -16.29
C LEU A 30 20.09 -1.48 -15.44
N GLN A 31 19.65 -2.57 -16.05
CA GLN A 31 19.01 -3.68 -15.35
C GLN A 31 19.91 -4.91 -15.39
N ILE A 32 20.28 -5.41 -14.21
CA ILE A 32 21.04 -6.66 -14.04
C ILE A 32 20.12 -7.68 -13.38
N GLY A 33 19.88 -8.83 -14.02
CA GLY A 33 19.01 -9.89 -13.50
C GLY A 33 19.69 -11.26 -13.48
N CYS A 34 19.28 -12.15 -12.57
CA CYS A 34 19.82 -13.50 -12.40
C CYS A 34 18.74 -14.58 -12.64
N HIS A 35 19.08 -15.68 -13.33
CA HIS A 35 18.18 -16.84 -13.52
C HIS A 35 18.27 -17.81 -12.33
N THR A 36 17.79 -17.37 -11.18
CA THR A 36 17.41 -18.27 -10.08
C THR A 36 16.09 -17.78 -9.50
N PHE A 37 15.01 -18.39 -9.96
CA PHE A 37 13.73 -18.41 -9.23
C PHE A 37 13.90 -19.39 -8.08
N LEU A 38 14.39 -18.91 -6.93
CA LEU A 38 14.18 -19.54 -5.63
C LEU A 38 14.00 -18.43 -4.58
N PRO A 39 12.99 -18.54 -3.70
CA PRO A 39 12.78 -17.58 -2.63
C PRO A 39 13.83 -17.82 -1.54
N ALA A 40 14.45 -16.77 -1.03
CA ALA A 40 15.24 -16.82 0.19
C ALA A 40 15.03 -15.48 0.90
N GLU A 41 14.16 -15.40 1.90
CA GLU A 41 14.34 -15.83 3.31
C GLU A 41 15.54 -15.16 4.00
N HIS A 42 15.22 -14.18 4.84
CA HIS A 42 15.72 -14.12 6.21
C HIS A 42 14.70 -13.38 7.07
N VAL A 43 13.88 -14.17 7.78
CA VAL A 43 12.94 -13.72 8.80
C VAL A 43 13.66 -13.92 10.13
N ASP A 44 14.26 -12.84 10.63
CA ASP A 44 14.83 -12.80 11.96
C ASP A 44 13.82 -12.23 12.95
N SER A 45 13.73 -12.88 14.11
CA SER A 45 12.96 -12.55 15.30
C SER A 45 11.60 -13.24 15.46
N CYS A 46 11.44 -13.88 16.61
CA CYS A 46 10.23 -14.49 17.15
C CYS A 46 8.99 -13.55 17.15
N THR A 47 9.18 -12.25 16.92
CA THR A 47 8.13 -11.24 16.73
C THR A 47 7.43 -11.33 15.36
N ASP A 48 8.10 -11.86 14.33
CA ASP A 48 7.56 -11.92 12.96
C ASP A 48 6.65 -13.12 12.72
N GLN A 49 6.76 -14.21 13.48
CA GLN A 49 5.77 -15.31 13.39
C GLN A 49 4.38 -14.86 13.85
N MET A 50 4.29 -13.99 14.85
CA MET A 50 3.02 -13.41 15.29
C MET A 50 2.51 -12.36 14.29
N THR A 51 3.41 -11.64 13.62
CA THR A 51 3.08 -10.64 12.59
C THR A 51 2.65 -11.28 11.26
N VAL A 52 3.27 -12.39 10.86
CA VAL A 52 2.85 -13.21 9.70
C VAL A 52 1.51 -13.89 9.99
N PHE A 53 1.29 -14.39 11.21
CA PHE A 53 -0.03 -14.91 11.63
C PHE A 53 -1.12 -13.82 11.58
N LEU A 54 -0.79 -12.57 11.93
CA LEU A 54 -1.70 -11.42 11.84
C LEU A 54 -1.86 -10.84 10.43
N LEU A 55 -0.86 -10.97 9.55
CA LEU A 55 -0.90 -10.55 8.13
C LEU A 55 -1.71 -11.53 7.27
N PHE A 56 -1.74 -12.81 7.66
CA PHE A 56 -2.62 -13.81 7.09
C PHE A 56 -3.96 -13.91 7.81
N PHE A 57 -4.24 -13.17 8.88
CA PHE A 57 -5.56 -13.13 9.52
C PHE A 57 -6.65 -12.32 8.79
N PRO A 58 -6.38 -11.26 8.00
CA PRO A 58 -7.43 -10.45 7.37
C PRO A 58 -8.15 -11.21 6.27
N ILE A 59 -7.45 -12.12 5.58
CA ILE A 59 -8.00 -12.90 4.47
C ILE A 59 -8.93 -14.03 4.99
N PRO A 60 -8.55 -14.86 5.97
CA PRO A 60 -9.43 -15.76 6.72
C PRO A 60 -10.54 -15.00 7.43
N PHE A 61 -10.28 -13.84 8.03
CA PHE A 61 -11.34 -13.07 8.70
C PHE A 61 -12.38 -12.56 7.68
N ALA A 62 -11.94 -12.05 6.53
CA ALA A 62 -12.86 -11.64 5.46
C ALA A 62 -13.62 -12.84 4.86
N CYS A 63 -12.94 -13.97 4.61
CA CYS A 63 -13.56 -15.20 4.14
C CYS A 63 -14.55 -15.80 5.16
N PHE A 64 -14.19 -15.77 6.45
CA PHE A 64 -15.01 -16.22 7.57
C PHE A 64 -16.25 -15.33 7.75
N ARG A 65 -16.11 -14.01 7.54
CA ARG A 65 -17.23 -13.06 7.50
C ARG A 65 -18.15 -13.32 6.30
N LEU A 66 -17.59 -13.57 5.12
CA LEU A 66 -18.36 -13.90 3.91
C LEU A 66 -19.14 -15.22 4.10
N PHE A 67 -18.48 -16.22 4.69
CA PHE A 67 -19.12 -17.49 5.03
C PHE A 67 -20.23 -17.31 6.06
N GLY A 68 -20.03 -16.48 7.09
CA GLY A 68 -21.07 -16.11 8.04
C GLY A 68 -22.30 -15.48 7.38
N ILE A 69 -22.13 -14.64 6.35
CA ILE A 69 -23.25 -14.08 5.57
C ILE A 69 -24.03 -15.19 4.86
N VAL A 70 -23.33 -16.12 4.21
CA VAL A 70 -23.97 -17.26 3.54
C VAL A 70 -24.76 -18.10 4.53
N LEU A 71 -24.20 -18.37 5.72
CA LEU A 71 -24.88 -19.12 6.77
C LEU A 71 -26.13 -18.40 7.30
N ILE A 72 -26.17 -17.06 7.33
CA ILE A 72 -27.39 -16.33 7.66
C ILE A 72 -28.50 -16.63 6.63
N PHE A 73 -28.18 -16.59 5.33
CA PHE A 73 -29.16 -16.89 4.28
C PHE A 73 -29.61 -18.35 4.30
N VAL A 74 -28.69 -19.28 4.57
CA VAL A 74 -29.01 -20.70 4.73
C VAL A 74 -29.94 -20.90 5.92
N ASP A 75 -29.65 -20.30 7.07
CA ASP A 75 -30.49 -20.42 8.26
C ASP A 75 -31.89 -19.85 8.03
N ILE A 76 -32.01 -18.67 7.40
CA ILE A 76 -33.32 -18.10 7.01
C ILE A 76 -34.08 -19.06 6.08
N SER A 77 -33.39 -19.67 5.11
CA SER A 77 -34.00 -20.62 4.18
C SER A 77 -34.49 -21.88 4.90
N LEU A 78 -33.71 -22.37 5.87
CA LEU A 78 -34.08 -23.51 6.72
C LEU A 78 -35.28 -23.20 7.61
N VAL A 79 -35.39 -21.98 8.13
CA VAL A 79 -36.55 -21.52 8.90
C VAL A 79 -37.81 -21.49 8.04
N ILE A 80 -37.72 -20.93 6.83
CA ILE A 80 -38.83 -20.90 5.88
C ILE A 80 -39.26 -22.32 5.50
N LEU A 81 -38.29 -23.21 5.24
CA LEU A 81 -38.55 -24.61 4.92
C LEU A 81 -39.21 -25.36 6.08
N SER A 82 -38.74 -25.15 7.32
CA SER A 82 -39.34 -25.73 8.54
C SER A 82 -40.77 -25.20 8.76
N LEU A 83 -41.05 -23.93 8.44
CA LEU A 83 -42.41 -23.36 8.50
C LEU A 83 -43.35 -24.00 7.48
N MET A 84 -42.87 -24.33 6.28
CA MET A 84 -43.69 -24.93 5.22
C MET A 84 -43.97 -26.42 5.44
N ILE A 85 -43.06 -27.15 6.10
CA ILE A 85 -43.10 -28.62 6.19
C ILE A 85 -43.63 -29.14 7.53
N ALA A 86 -43.85 -28.26 8.51
CA ALA A 86 -44.08 -28.53 9.95
C ALA A 86 -45.08 -29.64 10.35
N HIS A 87 -45.86 -30.22 9.44
CA HIS A 87 -46.81 -31.30 9.72
C HIS A 87 -46.65 -32.57 8.86
N LYS A 88 -45.72 -32.62 7.90
CA LYS A 88 -45.72 -33.66 6.85
C LYS A 88 -44.57 -34.66 6.93
N TYR A 89 -43.42 -34.31 7.52
CA TYR A 89 -42.23 -35.18 7.58
C TYR A 89 -41.37 -34.96 8.84
N HIS A 90 -41.50 -35.84 9.85
CA HIS A 90 -40.77 -35.75 11.13
C HIS A 90 -39.25 -35.90 10.97
N SER A 91 -38.77 -36.78 10.08
CA SER A 91 -37.33 -37.01 9.87
C SER A 91 -36.61 -35.81 9.28
N LEU A 92 -37.28 -35.03 8.42
CA LEU A 92 -36.72 -33.83 7.80
C LEU A 92 -36.61 -32.68 8.82
N ASP A 93 -37.58 -32.54 9.73
CA ASP A 93 -37.57 -31.50 10.76
C ASP A 93 -36.40 -31.68 11.75
N VAL A 94 -36.11 -32.92 12.14
CA VAL A 94 -34.94 -33.26 12.97
C VAL A 94 -33.63 -32.91 12.25
N MET A 95 -33.53 -33.20 10.95
CA MET A 95 -32.33 -32.85 10.17
C MET A 95 -32.13 -31.33 10.07
N ILE A 96 -33.20 -30.58 9.84
CA ILE A 96 -33.18 -29.10 9.80
C ILE A 96 -32.77 -28.53 11.16
N GLY A 97 -33.26 -29.10 12.26
CA GLY A 97 -32.89 -28.73 13.63
C GLY A 97 -31.39 -28.89 13.89
N ASN A 98 -30.82 -30.04 13.50
CA ASN A 98 -29.38 -30.31 13.68
C ASN A 98 -28.50 -29.34 12.86
N ILE A 99 -28.90 -29.03 11.62
CA ILE A 99 -28.17 -28.06 10.78
C ILE A 99 -28.27 -26.65 11.41
N SER A 100 -29.45 -26.27 11.90
CA SER A 100 -29.64 -24.98 12.58
C SER A 100 -28.74 -24.87 13.82
N LEU A 101 -28.68 -25.92 14.64
CA LEU A 101 -27.83 -25.96 15.84
C LEU A 101 -26.34 -25.80 15.48
N ALA A 102 -25.87 -26.45 14.42
CA ALA A 102 -24.50 -26.29 13.93
C ALA A 102 -24.21 -24.84 13.50
N ILE A 103 -25.16 -24.18 12.83
CA ILE A 103 -25.06 -22.76 12.45
C ILE A 103 -25.02 -21.86 13.70
N ALA A 104 -25.84 -22.14 14.71
CA ALA A 104 -25.84 -21.40 15.98
C ALA A 104 -24.47 -21.50 16.70
N PHE A 105 -23.87 -22.69 16.73
CA PHE A 105 -22.52 -22.89 17.27
C PHE A 105 -21.43 -22.13 16.50
N PHE A 106 -21.53 -22.06 15.17
CA PHE A 106 -20.62 -21.24 14.36
C PHE A 106 -20.68 -19.77 14.78
N PHE A 107 -21.89 -19.25 15.01
CA PHE A 107 -22.06 -17.86 15.43
C PHE A 107 -21.65 -17.60 16.88
N LEU A 108 -21.79 -18.57 17.77
CA LEU A 108 -21.20 -18.50 19.11
C LEU A 108 -19.68 -18.39 19.00
N PHE A 109 -19.05 -19.23 18.18
CA PHE A 109 -17.61 -19.17 17.95
C PHE A 109 -17.17 -17.82 17.37
N ASP A 110 -17.91 -17.25 16.40
CA ASP A 110 -17.63 -15.90 15.88
C ASP A 110 -17.74 -14.78 16.93
N VAL A 111 -18.71 -14.87 17.85
CA VAL A 111 -18.82 -13.91 18.97
C VAL A 111 -17.64 -14.07 19.92
N LEU A 112 -17.28 -15.31 20.31
CA LEU A 112 -16.15 -15.58 21.19
C LEU A 112 -14.83 -15.10 20.59
N LEU A 113 -14.60 -15.37 19.30
CA LEU A 113 -13.41 -14.89 18.59
C LEU A 113 -13.32 -13.36 18.59
N ARG A 114 -14.45 -12.65 18.40
CA ARG A 114 -14.49 -11.19 18.50
C ARG A 114 -14.20 -10.69 19.91
N VAL A 115 -14.75 -11.32 20.94
CA VAL A 115 -14.46 -10.98 22.34
C VAL A 115 -12.97 -11.17 22.64
N SER A 116 -12.36 -12.25 22.13
CA SER A 116 -10.92 -12.51 22.30
C SER A 116 -10.03 -11.51 21.57
N ILE A 117 -10.45 -11.01 20.38
CA ILE A 117 -9.66 -10.06 19.58
C ILE A 117 -9.83 -8.62 20.09
N GLU A 118 -11.06 -8.20 20.36
CA GLU A 118 -11.35 -6.80 20.76
C GLU A 118 -11.06 -6.56 22.25
N GLY A 119 -11.02 -7.62 23.06
CA GLY A 119 -10.95 -7.56 24.52
C GLY A 119 -12.35 -7.47 25.13
N PHE A 120 -12.55 -8.14 26.28
CA PHE A 120 -13.87 -8.29 26.91
C PHE A 120 -14.55 -6.94 27.21
N GLU A 121 -13.86 -6.03 27.90
CA GLU A 121 -14.43 -4.73 28.29
C GLU A 121 -14.85 -3.89 27.08
N LYS A 122 -13.96 -3.75 26.10
CA LYS A 122 -14.20 -2.97 24.89
C LYS A 122 -15.30 -3.55 24.01
N TYR A 123 -15.40 -4.88 23.94
CA TYR A 123 -16.47 -5.54 23.19
C TYR A 123 -17.85 -5.19 23.75
N PHE A 124 -18.00 -5.19 25.08
CA PHE A 124 -19.28 -4.93 25.75
C PHE A 124 -19.59 -3.45 25.98
N GLU A 125 -18.75 -2.50 25.55
CA GLU A 125 -19.11 -1.07 25.50
C GLU A 125 -20.11 -0.75 24.36
N SER A 126 -20.06 -1.52 23.28
CA SER A 126 -20.90 -1.31 22.11
C SER A 126 -22.29 -1.93 22.32
N LYS A 127 -23.33 -1.09 22.36
CA LYS A 127 -24.73 -1.55 22.47
C LYS A 127 -25.11 -2.61 21.41
N LEU A 128 -24.55 -2.51 20.20
CA LEU A 128 -24.79 -3.48 19.12
C LEU A 128 -24.08 -4.81 19.34
N ASN A 129 -22.92 -4.81 20.00
CA ASN A 129 -22.17 -6.02 20.33
C ASN A 129 -22.87 -6.79 21.45
N ILE A 130 -23.34 -6.07 22.48
CA ILE A 130 -24.16 -6.65 23.57
C ILE A 130 -25.40 -7.32 22.96
N LEU A 131 -26.14 -6.60 22.11
CA LEU A 131 -27.36 -7.11 21.49
C LEU A 131 -27.10 -8.39 20.69
N ASP A 132 -26.03 -8.45 19.89
CA ASP A 132 -25.68 -9.64 19.11
C ASP A 132 -25.26 -10.84 19.97
N ALA A 133 -24.49 -10.60 21.03
CA ALA A 133 -24.12 -11.67 21.97
C ALA A 133 -25.36 -12.27 22.64
N ILE A 134 -26.34 -11.43 23.02
CA ILE A 134 -27.63 -11.87 23.56
C ILE A 134 -28.40 -12.68 22.51
N ILE A 135 -28.49 -12.18 21.27
CA ILE A 135 -29.21 -12.87 20.18
C ILE A 135 -28.62 -14.26 19.95
N VAL A 136 -27.30 -14.39 19.88
CA VAL A 136 -26.61 -15.67 19.69
C VAL A 136 -26.85 -16.61 20.86
N GLY A 137 -26.71 -16.12 22.09
CA GLY A 137 -26.93 -16.92 23.29
C GLY A 137 -28.36 -17.44 23.38
N VAL A 138 -29.35 -16.57 23.13
CA VAL A 138 -30.77 -16.93 23.14
C VAL A 138 -31.09 -17.93 22.03
N THR A 139 -30.59 -17.70 20.80
CA THR A 139 -30.84 -18.61 19.65
C THR A 139 -30.23 -19.98 19.91
N LEU A 140 -29.00 -20.05 20.41
CA LEU A 140 -28.35 -21.30 20.76
C LEU A 140 -29.09 -22.06 21.87
N LEU A 141 -29.57 -21.35 22.90
CA LEU A 141 -30.34 -21.95 23.98
C LEU A 141 -31.63 -22.58 23.45
N ILE A 142 -32.35 -21.88 22.56
CA ILE A 142 -33.56 -22.37 21.92
C ILE A 142 -33.28 -23.63 21.09
N ASP A 143 -32.27 -23.58 20.22
CA ASP A 143 -31.91 -24.70 19.35
C ASP A 143 -31.44 -25.92 20.15
N PHE A 144 -30.70 -25.69 21.24
CA PHE A 144 -30.25 -26.75 22.15
C PHE A 144 -31.43 -27.40 22.87
N VAL A 145 -32.37 -26.60 23.41
CA VAL A 145 -33.58 -27.13 24.06
C VAL A 145 -34.39 -27.96 23.06
N TYR A 146 -34.53 -27.51 21.81
CA TYR A 146 -35.26 -28.26 20.79
C TYR A 146 -34.57 -29.57 20.39
N ALA A 147 -33.23 -29.58 20.33
CA ALA A 147 -32.46 -30.78 20.01
C ALA A 147 -32.49 -31.84 21.14
N VAL A 148 -32.59 -31.41 22.40
CA VAL A 148 -32.58 -32.30 23.58
C VAL A 148 -33.99 -32.71 24.03
N SER A 149 -35.01 -31.91 23.71
CA SER A 149 -36.41 -32.23 24.07
C SER A 149 -36.97 -33.30 23.14
N ASP A 150 -36.68 -34.56 23.45
CA ASP A 150 -37.30 -35.71 22.80
C ASP A 150 -38.82 -35.65 23.04
N PHE A 151 -39.59 -35.40 21.97
CA PHE A 151 -41.02 -35.08 22.04
C PHE A 151 -41.84 -36.22 22.63
N SER A 152 -41.97 -36.23 23.95
CA SER A 152 -42.90 -37.10 24.69
C SER A 152 -43.67 -36.25 25.71
N GLY A 153 -44.65 -35.49 25.21
CA GLY A 153 -45.86 -35.18 25.99
C GLY A 153 -46.05 -33.79 26.60
N ILE A 154 -45.70 -32.69 25.92
CA ILE A 154 -46.11 -31.35 26.40
C ILE A 154 -46.89 -30.61 25.30
N SER A 155 -48.18 -30.38 25.51
CA SER A 155 -49.13 -29.76 24.58
C SER A 155 -49.02 -28.23 24.46
N LEU A 156 -47.99 -27.61 25.02
CA LEU A 156 -47.73 -26.15 24.97
C LEU A 156 -46.91 -25.70 23.75
N ILE A 157 -46.46 -26.64 22.92
CA ILE A 157 -45.40 -26.44 21.92
C ILE A 157 -45.80 -25.67 20.64
N PRO A 158 -47.06 -25.65 20.14
CA PRO A 158 -47.36 -24.98 18.88
C PRO A 158 -47.13 -23.46 18.90
N ARG A 159 -47.38 -22.79 20.05
CA ARG A 159 -47.24 -21.33 20.18
C ARG A 159 -45.79 -20.91 20.44
N ALA A 160 -45.06 -21.68 21.25
CA ALA A 160 -43.65 -21.40 21.56
C ALA A 160 -42.78 -21.55 20.30
N VAL A 161 -43.00 -22.57 19.48
CA VAL A 161 -42.29 -22.78 18.21
C VAL A 161 -42.49 -21.61 17.25
N ILE A 162 -43.69 -21.06 17.14
CA ILE A 162 -43.96 -19.89 16.30
C ILE A 162 -43.23 -18.65 16.83
N ILE A 163 -43.25 -18.40 18.15
CA ILE A 163 -42.53 -17.28 18.78
C ILE A 163 -41.02 -17.40 18.53
N PHE A 164 -40.44 -18.59 18.73
CA PHE A 164 -39.02 -18.83 18.52
C PHE A 164 -38.61 -18.76 17.04
N ARG A 165 -39.48 -19.19 16.12
CA ARG A 165 -39.28 -18.99 14.66
C ARG A 165 -39.33 -17.52 14.26
N ILE A 166 -40.14 -16.70 14.93
CA ILE A 166 -40.14 -15.23 14.77
C ILE A 166 -38.88 -14.60 15.36
N LEU A 167 -38.35 -15.10 16.49
CA LEU A 167 -37.07 -14.63 17.03
C LEU A 167 -35.90 -14.86 16.07
N ARG A 168 -35.95 -15.88 15.19
CA ARG A 168 -34.93 -16.06 14.14
C ARG A 168 -34.94 -14.94 13.09
N VAL A 169 -36.02 -14.18 12.94
CA VAL A 169 -36.05 -12.96 12.08
C VAL A 169 -35.09 -11.89 12.63
N ILE A 170 -34.76 -11.92 13.93
CA ILE A 170 -33.76 -11.05 14.56
C ILE A 170 -32.36 -11.29 13.95
N ILE A 171 -32.11 -12.43 13.31
CA ILE A 171 -30.87 -12.70 12.57
C ILE A 171 -30.72 -11.71 11.38
N LEU A 172 -31.82 -11.15 10.85
CA LEU A 172 -31.76 -10.07 9.84
C LEU A 172 -31.12 -8.78 10.40
N ILE A 173 -31.21 -8.52 11.70
CA ILE A 173 -30.49 -7.41 12.35
C ILE A 173 -28.97 -7.60 12.19
N ARG A 174 -28.49 -8.84 12.08
CA ARG A 174 -27.07 -9.16 11.85
C ARG A 174 -26.62 -8.79 10.44
N ILE A 175 -27.50 -8.90 9.43
CA ILE A 175 -27.23 -8.39 8.08
C ILE A 175 -27.04 -6.87 8.13
N PHE A 176 -27.93 -6.17 8.84
CA PHE A 176 -27.83 -4.72 9.02
C PHE A 176 -26.56 -4.32 9.77
N ARG A 177 -26.14 -5.11 10.78
CA ARG A 177 -24.89 -4.89 11.51
C ARG A 177 -23.65 -5.17 10.65
N LEU A 178 -23.61 -6.25 9.87
CA LEU A 178 -22.52 -6.51 8.93
C LEU A 178 -22.40 -5.40 7.88
N ALA A 179 -23.52 -4.84 7.43
CA ALA A 179 -23.53 -3.65 6.60
C ALA A 179 -22.95 -2.43 7.33
N SER A 180 -23.21 -2.26 8.64
CA SER A 180 -22.61 -1.22 9.47
C SER A 180 -21.10 -1.43 9.74
N GLU A 181 -20.63 -2.68 9.78
CA GLU A 181 -19.22 -3.04 9.99
C GLU A 181 -18.38 -2.89 8.71
N LYS A 182 -19.00 -2.89 7.52
CA LYS A 182 -18.33 -2.65 6.23
C LYS A 182 -17.49 -1.37 6.26
N GLU A 183 -18.02 -0.29 6.83
CA GLU A 183 -17.32 0.99 6.91
C GLU A 183 -16.09 0.91 7.83
N ARG A 184 -16.18 0.16 8.93
CA ARG A 184 -15.03 -0.09 9.83
C ARG A 184 -13.96 -0.89 9.11
N LEU A 185 -14.35 -1.91 8.35
CA LEU A 185 -13.42 -2.73 7.58
C LEU A 185 -12.68 -1.91 6.51
N GLU A 186 -13.39 -1.05 5.78
CA GLU A 186 -12.77 -0.11 4.84
C GLU A 186 -11.72 0.79 5.50
N LYS A 187 -12.07 1.38 6.64
CA LYS A 187 -11.15 2.22 7.42
C LYS A 187 -9.90 1.43 7.86
N LEU A 188 -10.07 0.18 8.31
CA LEU A 188 -8.95 -0.70 8.69
C LEU A 188 -8.09 -1.06 7.48
N THR A 189 -8.67 -1.45 6.35
CA THR A 189 -7.92 -1.79 5.14
C THR A 189 -7.11 -0.59 4.62
N ARG A 190 -7.69 0.61 4.64
CA ARG A 190 -6.98 1.85 4.27
C ARG A 190 -5.79 2.13 5.20
N ARG A 191 -5.94 1.90 6.51
CA ARG A 191 -4.85 2.06 7.49
C ARG A 191 -3.71 1.07 7.25
N ILE A 192 -4.03 -0.18 6.97
CA ILE A 192 -3.04 -1.22 6.64
C ILE A 192 -2.25 -0.83 5.38
N VAL A 193 -2.93 -0.40 4.32
CA VAL A 193 -2.29 -0.01 3.05
C VAL A 193 -1.47 1.29 3.16
N SER A 194 -1.81 2.18 4.10
CA SER A 194 -0.97 3.34 4.38
C SER A 194 0.29 3.01 5.18
N GLU A 195 0.43 1.81 5.75
CA GLU A 195 1.51 1.50 6.69
C GLU A 195 1.60 2.60 7.77
N ASN A 196 2.81 3.08 8.09
CA ASN A 196 3.07 4.17 9.02
C ASN A 196 3.19 5.55 8.35
N LYS A 197 2.53 5.75 7.20
CA LYS A 197 2.45 7.09 6.59
C LYS A 197 1.52 7.98 7.41
N ARG A 198 1.90 9.25 7.56
CA ARG A 198 1.06 10.25 8.26
C ARG A 198 -0.23 10.49 7.49
N ARG A 199 -1.36 10.07 8.06
CA ARG A 199 -2.70 10.27 7.50
C ARG A 199 -3.32 11.59 7.97
N TYR A 200 -4.21 12.16 7.17
CA TYR A 200 -5.06 13.28 7.58
C TYR A 200 -6.38 12.73 8.12
N THR A 201 -6.60 12.86 9.43
CA THR A 201 -7.75 12.30 10.18
C THR A 201 -8.64 13.37 10.84
N LYS A 202 -8.59 14.62 10.36
CA LYS A 202 -9.29 15.78 10.95
C LYS A 202 -10.51 16.18 10.12
N ASP A 203 -11.41 16.97 10.71
CA ASP A 203 -12.53 17.63 10.02
C ASP A 203 -13.44 16.68 9.20
N GLY A 204 -13.62 15.46 9.69
CA GLY A 204 -14.42 14.43 9.01
C GLY A 204 -13.76 13.81 7.77
N PHE A 205 -12.44 13.93 7.63
CA PHE A 205 -11.66 13.28 6.58
C PHE A 205 -10.74 12.20 7.18
N ASP A 206 -10.57 11.07 6.49
CA ASP A 206 -9.55 10.05 6.77
C ASP A 206 -8.85 9.67 5.45
N LEU A 207 -7.82 10.43 5.11
CA LEU A 207 -7.12 10.33 3.84
C LEU A 207 -5.63 10.07 4.07
N ASP A 208 -5.04 9.21 3.24
CA ASP A 208 -3.59 9.09 3.12
C ASP A 208 -3.05 10.31 2.36
N LEU A 209 -2.92 11.40 3.13
CA LEU A 209 -2.62 12.74 2.69
C LEU A 209 -1.83 13.44 3.80
N THR A 210 -0.78 14.16 3.43
CA THR A 210 0.12 14.85 4.36
C THR A 210 0.45 16.23 3.81
N TYR A 211 0.28 17.27 4.63
CA TYR A 211 0.90 18.57 4.39
C TYR A 211 2.40 18.49 4.68
N VAL A 212 3.23 18.48 3.63
CA VAL A 212 4.68 18.54 3.76
C VAL A 212 5.10 19.95 4.20
N THR A 213 4.48 20.96 3.60
CA THR A 213 4.46 22.35 4.05
C THR A 213 3.00 22.83 4.12
N ALA A 214 2.76 24.08 4.51
CA ALA A 214 1.40 24.64 4.53
C ALA A 214 0.72 24.62 3.13
N ARG A 215 1.50 24.73 2.05
CA ARG A 215 1.00 24.83 0.67
C ARG A 215 1.36 23.65 -0.24
N VAL A 216 2.06 22.64 0.28
CA VAL A 216 2.47 21.45 -0.48
C VAL A 216 1.99 20.18 0.18
N ILE A 217 1.14 19.46 -0.55
CA ILE A 217 0.49 18.24 -0.10
C ILE A 217 1.10 17.04 -0.83
N ALA A 218 1.47 16.02 -0.07
CA ALA A 218 1.80 14.68 -0.56
C ALA A 218 0.63 13.74 -0.29
N MET A 219 0.16 12.99 -1.27
CA MET A 219 -0.93 12.01 -1.06
C MET A 219 -0.72 10.72 -1.85
N SER A 220 -1.46 9.68 -1.47
CA SER A 220 -1.58 8.46 -2.29
C SER A 220 -2.59 8.63 -3.43
N PHE A 221 -2.59 7.69 -4.37
CA PHE A 221 -3.43 7.77 -5.57
C PHE A 221 -4.92 7.90 -5.22
N PRO A 222 -5.62 8.91 -5.76
CA PRO A 222 -7.07 9.03 -5.61
C PRO A 222 -7.76 8.03 -6.55
N SER A 223 -8.42 7.04 -5.99
CA SER A 223 -8.96 5.91 -6.72
C SER A 223 -10.49 5.94 -6.82
N SER A 224 -11.00 5.32 -7.88
CA SER A 224 -12.42 5.08 -8.12
C SER A 224 -12.73 3.58 -8.13
N GLY A 225 -14.01 3.22 -8.10
CA GLY A 225 -14.47 1.82 -8.15
C GLY A 225 -13.95 0.96 -6.99
N LYS A 226 -13.57 -0.29 -7.26
CA LYS A 226 -13.14 -1.26 -6.24
C LYS A 226 -11.87 -0.84 -5.48
N GLN A 227 -11.02 -0.01 -6.09
CA GLN A 227 -9.77 0.43 -5.48
C GLN A 227 -9.99 1.47 -4.37
N SER A 228 -11.13 2.17 -4.32
CA SER A 228 -11.44 3.13 -3.24
C SER A 228 -11.72 2.46 -1.90
N TRP A 229 -11.85 1.13 -1.90
CA TRP A 229 -12.03 0.34 -0.68
C TRP A 229 -10.77 0.34 0.20
N TYR A 230 -9.59 0.41 -0.42
CA TYR A 230 -8.29 0.32 0.27
C TYR A 230 -7.34 1.50 -0.03
N ARG A 231 -7.68 2.39 -0.98
CA ARG A 231 -6.99 3.66 -1.25
C ARG A 231 -7.90 4.85 -0.95
N ASN A 232 -7.38 6.06 -1.15
CA ASN A 232 -8.16 7.30 -1.01
C ASN A 232 -9.30 7.33 -2.04
N PRO A 233 -10.57 7.40 -1.62
CA PRO A 233 -11.68 7.61 -2.55
C PRO A 233 -11.51 8.95 -3.26
N ILE A 234 -11.50 8.96 -4.59
CA ILE A 234 -11.27 10.19 -5.37
C ILE A 234 -12.28 11.30 -5.06
N LYS A 235 -13.54 10.94 -4.79
CA LYS A 235 -14.59 11.89 -4.39
C LYS A 235 -14.30 12.54 -3.04
N GLU A 236 -13.72 11.80 -2.09
CA GLU A 236 -13.34 12.34 -0.79
C GLU A 236 -12.11 13.25 -0.90
N VAL A 237 -11.16 12.93 -1.80
CA VAL A 237 -10.03 13.81 -2.09
C VAL A 237 -10.50 15.11 -2.75
N ALA A 238 -11.41 15.03 -3.72
CA ALA A 238 -12.02 16.21 -4.34
C ALA A 238 -12.78 17.05 -3.30
N ARG A 239 -13.64 16.41 -2.49
CA ARG A 239 -14.34 17.08 -1.38
C ARG A 239 -13.37 17.77 -0.43
N PHE A 240 -12.25 17.12 -0.09
CA PHE A 240 -11.23 17.71 0.77
C PHE A 240 -10.61 18.96 0.16
N LEU A 241 -10.16 18.87 -1.09
CA LEU A 241 -9.51 19.98 -1.79
C LEU A 241 -10.47 21.14 -2.03
N ASP A 242 -11.71 20.86 -2.42
CA ASP A 242 -12.75 21.88 -2.63
C ASP A 242 -13.16 22.53 -1.29
N THR A 243 -13.22 21.77 -0.19
CA THR A 243 -13.59 22.32 1.14
C THR A 243 -12.47 23.16 1.75
N LYS A 244 -11.20 22.78 1.52
CA LYS A 244 -10.03 23.39 2.19
C LYS A 244 -9.32 24.45 1.34
N HIS A 245 -9.41 24.34 0.02
CA HIS A 245 -8.63 25.13 -0.94
C HIS A 245 -9.46 25.46 -2.18
N GLU A 246 -10.74 25.82 -2.01
CA GLU A 246 -11.65 26.11 -3.12
C GLU A 246 -11.01 27.06 -4.15
N GLY A 247 -10.95 26.66 -5.43
CA GLY A 247 -10.32 27.46 -6.48
C GLY A 247 -8.78 27.57 -6.42
N HIS A 248 -8.16 27.21 -5.29
CA HIS A 248 -6.74 27.45 -4.99
C HIS A 248 -5.91 26.17 -4.93
N TYR A 249 -6.28 25.08 -5.62
CA TYR A 249 -5.42 23.89 -5.72
C TYR A 249 -5.15 23.43 -7.16
N LYS A 250 -3.94 22.88 -7.37
CA LYS A 250 -3.57 22.13 -8.57
C LYS A 250 -3.02 20.75 -8.20
N VAL A 251 -3.44 19.72 -8.92
CA VAL A 251 -3.05 18.32 -8.66
C VAL A 251 -1.99 17.88 -9.67
N TYR A 252 -0.92 17.25 -9.19
CA TYR A 252 0.12 16.65 -10.03
C TYR A 252 0.08 15.13 -9.89
N ASN A 253 -0.28 14.45 -10.99
CA ASN A 253 -0.31 12.99 -11.08
C ASN A 253 0.99 12.48 -11.71
N LEU A 254 1.81 11.81 -10.91
CA LEU A 254 3.10 11.27 -11.32
C LEU A 254 3.03 9.83 -11.87
N CYS A 255 1.82 9.26 -12.01
CA CYS A 255 1.66 7.89 -12.50
C CYS A 255 1.70 7.83 -14.02
N SER A 256 2.66 7.07 -14.56
CA SER A 256 2.63 6.67 -15.97
C SER A 256 1.52 5.66 -16.23
N GLU A 257 1.28 4.78 -15.27
CA GLU A 257 0.41 3.61 -15.37
C GLU A 257 -1.08 3.91 -15.18
N GLN A 258 -1.42 5.03 -14.54
CA GLN A 258 -2.78 5.31 -14.06
C GLN A 258 -3.17 6.78 -14.18
N GLY A 259 -4.44 7.00 -14.54
CA GLY A 259 -5.09 8.31 -14.59
C GLY A 259 -6.54 8.23 -14.14
N TYR A 260 -7.22 9.37 -14.15
CA TYR A 260 -8.63 9.53 -13.82
C TYR A 260 -9.20 10.72 -14.60
N ASP A 261 -10.52 10.86 -14.62
CA ASP A 261 -11.18 12.01 -15.27
C ASP A 261 -10.74 13.33 -14.58
N PRO A 262 -10.05 14.24 -15.27
CA PRO A 262 -9.58 15.50 -14.69
C PRO A 262 -10.72 16.44 -14.31
N LYS A 263 -11.93 16.23 -14.83
CA LYS A 263 -13.11 17.02 -14.47
C LYS A 263 -13.42 16.96 -12.97
N ILE A 264 -13.07 15.86 -12.29
CA ILE A 264 -13.28 15.69 -10.85
C ILE A 264 -12.51 16.75 -10.03
N PHE A 265 -11.41 17.25 -10.57
CA PHE A 265 -10.57 18.29 -9.98
C PHE A 265 -10.64 19.60 -10.78
N HIS A 266 -11.78 19.85 -11.44
CA HIS A 266 -12.04 21.07 -12.21
C HIS A 266 -10.97 21.37 -13.28
N TYR A 267 -10.45 20.31 -13.91
CA TYR A 267 -9.37 20.39 -14.91
C TYR A 267 -8.05 20.99 -14.41
N ARG A 268 -7.87 21.16 -13.09
CA ARG A 268 -6.60 21.59 -12.47
C ARG A 268 -5.69 20.40 -12.17
N VAL A 269 -5.46 19.56 -13.18
CA VAL A 269 -4.62 18.35 -13.08
C VAL A 269 -3.53 18.38 -14.14
N GLU A 270 -2.29 18.19 -13.72
CA GLU A 270 -1.15 18.00 -14.60
C GLU A 270 -0.54 16.61 -14.42
N ARG A 271 -0.09 16.00 -15.52
CA ARG A 271 0.48 14.64 -15.51
C ARG A 271 1.94 14.65 -15.88
N ILE A 272 2.74 13.90 -15.12
CA ILE A 272 4.15 13.63 -15.40
C ILE A 272 4.32 12.10 -15.37
N PHE A 273 4.77 11.52 -16.48
CA PHE A 273 4.71 10.08 -16.68
C PHE A 273 5.95 9.36 -16.12
N ILE A 274 6.00 9.23 -14.80
CA ILE A 274 7.12 8.57 -14.08
C ILE A 274 6.74 7.12 -13.78
N ASP A 275 7.52 6.17 -14.33
CA ASP A 275 7.32 4.74 -14.09
C ASP A 275 7.56 4.38 -12.61
N ASP A 276 6.84 3.38 -12.10
CA ASP A 276 6.93 2.98 -10.70
C ASP A 276 8.37 2.57 -10.34
N HIS A 277 8.86 3.01 -9.17
CA HIS A 277 10.24 2.87 -8.71
C HIS A 277 11.35 3.45 -9.62
N ASN A 278 10.99 4.22 -10.66
CA ASN A 278 11.94 4.92 -11.53
C ASN A 278 11.98 6.42 -11.22
N VAL A 279 12.63 7.17 -12.10
CA VAL A 279 12.91 8.60 -12.02
C VAL A 279 12.44 9.32 -13.30
N PRO A 280 12.02 10.59 -13.21
CA PRO A 280 11.81 11.43 -14.39
C PRO A 280 13.15 11.83 -15.02
N THR A 281 13.13 12.37 -16.23
CA THR A 281 14.31 13.04 -16.81
C THR A 281 14.60 14.35 -16.07
N LEU A 282 15.84 14.86 -16.17
CA LEU A 282 16.18 16.17 -15.59
C LEU A 282 15.37 17.31 -16.22
N GLU A 283 15.05 17.20 -17.51
CA GLU A 283 14.22 18.18 -18.21
C GLU A 283 12.79 18.18 -17.66
N GLU A 284 12.17 17.00 -17.48
CA GLU A 284 10.84 16.87 -16.86
C GLU A 284 10.82 17.44 -15.44
N MET A 285 11.92 17.30 -14.68
CA MET A 285 12.04 17.88 -13.35
C MET A 285 12.04 19.41 -13.38
N VAL A 286 12.74 20.03 -14.33
CA VAL A 286 12.76 21.50 -14.51
C VAL A 286 11.41 22.02 -15.01
N GLN A 287 10.78 21.31 -15.95
CA GLN A 287 9.44 21.66 -16.43
C GLN A 287 8.41 21.60 -15.31
N PHE A 288 8.47 20.57 -14.47
CA PHE A 288 7.62 20.45 -13.29
C PHE A 288 7.79 21.63 -12.33
N THR A 289 9.02 21.97 -11.94
CA THR A 289 9.24 23.05 -11.00
C THR A 289 8.79 24.39 -11.57
N HIS A 290 9.01 24.63 -12.87
CA HIS A 290 8.48 25.82 -13.54
C HIS A 290 6.94 25.88 -13.50
N SER A 291 6.25 24.80 -13.87
CA SER A 291 4.78 24.71 -13.81
C SER A 291 4.22 24.93 -12.40
N VAL A 292 4.89 24.37 -11.39
CA VAL A 292 4.53 24.60 -9.99
C VAL A 292 4.73 26.07 -9.62
N MET A 293 5.86 26.67 -9.98
CA MET A 293 6.13 28.07 -9.67
C MET A 293 5.12 29.01 -10.33
N GLU A 294 4.80 28.81 -11.62
CA GLU A 294 3.75 29.58 -12.30
C GLU A 294 2.41 29.52 -11.56
N TRP A 295 1.99 28.32 -11.14
CA TRP A 295 0.76 28.16 -10.36
C TRP A 295 0.84 28.87 -9.00
N MET A 296 1.95 28.69 -8.28
CA MET A 296 2.11 29.22 -6.92
C MET A 296 2.26 30.74 -6.88
N LEU A 297 2.71 31.37 -7.97
CA LEU A 297 2.86 32.82 -8.13
C LEU A 297 1.55 33.52 -8.47
N GLN A 298 0.54 32.81 -8.99
CA GLN A 298 -0.75 33.40 -9.33
C GLN A 298 -1.55 33.87 -8.12
N ASP A 299 -1.41 33.19 -6.97
CA ASP A 299 -2.11 33.53 -5.73
C ASP A 299 -1.33 33.00 -4.51
N GLU A 300 -1.29 33.76 -3.43
CA GLU A 300 -0.63 33.37 -2.18
C GLU A 300 -1.31 32.20 -1.44
N ASN A 301 -2.60 31.97 -1.72
CA ASN A 301 -3.39 30.87 -1.19
C ASN A 301 -3.24 29.59 -2.01
N ASN A 302 -2.64 29.66 -3.20
CA ASN A 302 -2.52 28.49 -4.07
C ASN A 302 -1.71 27.37 -3.41
N VAL A 303 -2.24 26.15 -3.46
CA VAL A 303 -1.59 24.93 -2.99
C VAL A 303 -1.41 23.94 -4.12
N ILE A 304 -0.47 23.01 -3.94
CA ILE A 304 -0.27 21.88 -4.84
C ILE A 304 -0.49 20.56 -4.11
N ALA A 305 -1.13 19.61 -4.78
CA ALA A 305 -1.29 18.24 -4.30
C ALA A 305 -0.58 17.28 -5.26
N ILE A 306 0.51 16.69 -4.81
CA ILE A 306 1.35 15.81 -5.63
C ILE A 306 1.14 14.37 -5.18
N HIS A 307 0.91 13.47 -6.13
CA HIS A 307 0.67 12.06 -5.84
C HIS A 307 1.29 11.13 -6.87
N CYS A 308 1.53 9.91 -6.43
CA CYS A 308 1.79 8.75 -7.28
C CYS A 308 0.89 7.60 -6.79
N LYS A 309 1.26 6.34 -7.00
CA LYS A 309 0.53 5.19 -6.44
C LYS A 309 0.52 5.19 -4.91
N GLY A 310 1.70 5.26 -4.31
CA GLY A 310 1.90 5.15 -2.85
C GLY A 310 2.07 6.48 -2.11
N GLY A 311 2.36 7.58 -2.82
CA GLY A 311 2.70 8.87 -2.21
C GLY A 311 4.03 8.85 -1.44
N LYS A 312 5.01 8.08 -1.92
CA LYS A 312 6.33 7.83 -1.30
C LYS A 312 7.47 8.24 -2.24
N GLY A 313 8.08 7.30 -2.98
CA GLY A 313 9.24 7.52 -3.86
C GLY A 313 9.10 8.67 -4.86
N ARG A 314 8.30 8.48 -5.92
CA ARG A 314 8.06 9.48 -6.99
C ARG A 314 7.61 10.84 -6.44
N THR A 315 6.61 10.82 -5.55
CA THR A 315 6.08 12.03 -4.89
C THR A 315 7.16 12.75 -4.09
N GLY A 316 7.95 12.02 -3.31
CA GLY A 316 9.03 12.57 -2.51
C GLY A 316 10.13 13.18 -3.36
N THR A 317 10.51 12.53 -4.47
CA THR A 317 11.48 13.08 -5.43
C THR A 317 11.05 14.45 -5.92
N MET A 318 9.81 14.57 -6.41
CA MET A 318 9.28 15.82 -6.97
C MET A 318 9.07 16.90 -5.91
N ILE A 319 8.62 16.53 -4.71
CA ILE A 319 8.51 17.49 -3.60
C ILE A 319 9.89 17.97 -3.14
N CYS A 320 10.88 17.09 -3.07
CA CYS A 320 12.22 17.48 -2.63
C CYS A 320 12.87 18.49 -3.57
N ILE A 321 12.73 18.30 -4.89
CA ILE A 321 13.27 19.28 -5.83
C ILE A 321 12.53 20.60 -5.77
N TRP A 322 11.22 20.61 -5.49
CA TRP A 322 10.48 21.83 -5.27
C TRP A 322 10.93 22.58 -4.01
N LEU A 323 11.21 21.85 -2.92
CA LEU A 323 11.74 22.44 -1.69
C LEU A 323 13.11 23.10 -1.92
N ILE A 324 13.95 22.45 -2.73
CA ILE A 324 15.24 23.00 -3.15
C ILE A 324 15.04 24.21 -4.05
N GLU A 325 14.13 24.13 -5.03
CA GLU A 325 13.78 25.22 -5.94
C GLU A 325 13.34 26.48 -5.19
N ASN A 326 12.54 26.33 -4.13
CA ASN A 326 12.08 27.43 -3.29
C ASN A 326 13.10 27.85 -2.22
N SER A 327 14.35 27.37 -2.32
CA SER A 327 15.45 27.70 -1.41
C SER A 327 15.15 27.43 0.06
N LEU A 328 14.23 26.48 0.35
CA LEU A 328 13.97 26.02 1.72
C LEU A 328 15.07 25.08 2.21
N PHE A 329 15.75 24.40 1.28
CA PHE A 329 16.95 23.61 1.55
C PHE A 329 17.95 23.80 0.41
N GLU A 330 19.23 23.92 0.76
CA GLU A 330 20.32 23.94 -0.22
C GLU A 330 20.76 22.52 -0.60
N SER A 331 20.65 21.59 0.37
CA SER A 331 21.13 20.21 0.24
C SER A 331 20.00 19.22 -0.08
N ALA A 332 20.25 18.37 -1.07
CA ALA A 332 19.39 17.22 -1.37
C ALA A 332 19.15 16.32 -0.15
N LYS A 333 20.20 16.09 0.66
CA LYS A 333 20.11 15.25 1.85
C LYS A 333 19.13 15.82 2.87
N GLU A 334 19.18 17.12 3.12
CA GLU A 334 18.30 17.79 4.09
C GLU A 334 16.86 17.78 3.62
N SER A 335 16.63 18.08 2.33
CA SER A 335 15.30 18.01 1.73
C SER A 335 14.70 16.59 1.80
N LEU A 336 15.48 15.56 1.49
CA LEU A 336 15.07 14.16 1.56
C LEU A 336 14.72 13.74 2.99
N GLN A 337 15.54 14.13 3.95
CA GLN A 337 15.29 13.86 5.37
C GLN A 337 14.04 14.59 5.88
N TYR A 338 13.88 15.86 5.51
CA TYR A 338 12.70 16.64 5.86
C TYR A 338 11.42 16.00 5.31
N PHE A 339 11.40 15.64 4.03
CA PHE A 339 10.25 14.96 3.42
C PHE A 339 9.93 13.65 4.15
N GLY A 340 10.94 12.79 4.39
CA GLY A 340 10.73 11.53 5.08
C GLY A 340 10.17 11.70 6.49
N LYS A 341 10.69 12.66 7.28
CA LYS A 341 10.16 12.98 8.61
C LYS A 341 8.73 13.52 8.57
N ARG A 342 8.36 14.28 7.53
CA ARG A 342 6.99 14.79 7.38
C ARG A 342 6.02 13.70 6.94
N ARG A 343 6.46 12.79 6.07
CA ARG A 343 5.62 11.73 5.50
C ARG A 343 5.46 10.52 6.41
N THR A 344 6.43 10.27 7.28
CA THR A 344 6.43 9.16 8.24
C THR A 344 5.76 9.56 9.55
N ASP A 345 5.00 8.65 10.15
CA ASP A 345 4.54 8.73 11.53
C ASP A 345 5.33 7.75 12.40
N GLU A 346 6.34 8.28 13.09
CA GLU A 346 7.24 7.51 13.96
C GLU A 346 6.52 6.94 15.20
N SER A 347 5.32 7.44 15.55
CA SER A 347 4.51 6.90 16.65
C SER A 347 3.93 5.51 16.34
N THR A 348 3.83 5.16 15.05
CA THR A 348 3.21 3.91 14.59
C THR A 348 4.26 2.87 14.17
N SER A 349 5.44 3.30 13.73
CA SER A 349 6.57 2.41 13.39
C SER A 349 7.86 3.21 13.24
N SER A 350 9.00 2.60 13.58
CA SER A 350 10.34 3.15 13.33
C SER A 350 10.78 3.08 11.85
N LYS A 351 9.99 2.47 10.97
CA LYS A 351 10.31 2.35 9.54
C LYS A 351 10.27 3.71 8.85
N PHE A 352 11.41 4.20 8.37
CA PHE A 352 11.48 5.46 7.63
C PHE A 352 10.76 5.37 6.26
N GLN A 353 9.78 6.27 6.01
CA GLN A 353 9.04 6.38 4.76
C GLN A 353 9.42 7.67 4.03
N GLY A 354 10.52 7.60 3.28
CA GLY A 354 11.01 8.71 2.45
C GLY A 354 11.00 8.37 0.96
N VAL A 355 11.94 8.98 0.24
CA VAL A 355 12.24 8.58 -1.13
C VAL A 355 12.88 7.19 -1.12
N GLU A 356 12.37 6.30 -1.96
CA GLU A 356 12.56 4.85 -1.80
C GLU A 356 13.86 4.34 -2.43
N THR A 357 14.21 4.82 -3.63
CA THR A 357 15.32 4.24 -4.40
C THR A 357 16.58 5.10 -4.39
N PRO A 358 17.79 4.51 -4.44
CA PRO A 358 19.03 5.26 -4.58
C PRO A 358 19.07 6.13 -5.84
N SER A 359 18.42 5.68 -6.94
CA SER A 359 18.31 6.47 -8.17
C SER A 359 17.46 7.72 -7.96
N GLN A 360 16.33 7.61 -7.25
CA GLN A 360 15.51 8.78 -6.91
C GLN A 360 16.28 9.79 -6.05
N ASN A 361 17.01 9.34 -5.03
CA ASN A 361 17.86 10.21 -4.20
C ASN A 361 18.92 10.92 -5.04
N ARG A 362 19.58 10.19 -5.96
CA ARG A 362 20.57 10.73 -6.89
C ARG A 362 20.00 11.80 -7.80
N TYR A 363 18.76 11.67 -8.27
CA TYR A 363 18.14 12.67 -9.13
C TYR A 363 17.81 13.96 -8.37
N VAL A 364 17.49 13.88 -7.07
CA VAL A 364 17.38 15.08 -6.21
C VAL A 364 18.75 15.77 -6.09
N GLU A 365 19.84 15.01 -5.93
CA GLU A 365 21.21 15.57 -5.94
C GLU A 365 21.58 16.21 -7.28
N TYR A 366 21.19 15.61 -8.40
CA TYR A 366 21.41 16.16 -9.73
C TYR A 366 20.66 17.47 -9.92
N TYR A 367 19.39 17.53 -9.51
CA TYR A 367 18.60 18.76 -9.54
C TYR A 367 19.21 19.86 -8.68
N ALA A 368 19.64 19.54 -7.44
CA ALA A 368 20.34 20.49 -6.58
C ALA A 368 21.60 21.06 -7.26
N THR A 369 22.37 20.19 -7.91
CA THR A 369 23.55 20.62 -8.66
C THR A 369 23.18 21.48 -9.87
N LEU A 370 22.11 21.12 -10.59
CA LEU A 370 21.59 21.88 -11.71
C LEU A 370 21.21 23.30 -11.28
N LYS A 371 20.48 23.44 -10.18
CA LYS A 371 20.09 24.73 -9.61
C LYS A 371 21.32 25.56 -9.23
N TRP A 372 22.20 25.04 -8.38
CA TRP A 372 23.25 25.84 -7.75
C TRP A 372 24.50 26.05 -8.61
N LYS A 373 24.82 25.11 -9.51
CA LYS A 373 26.04 25.20 -10.35
C LYS A 373 25.75 25.53 -11.81
N TYR A 374 24.59 25.14 -12.32
CA TYR A 374 24.25 25.29 -13.74
C TYR A 374 23.10 26.27 -13.98
N ASN A 375 22.61 26.96 -12.93
CA ASN A 375 21.51 27.92 -13.02
C ASN A 375 20.29 27.33 -13.77
N LEU A 376 19.93 26.10 -13.42
CA LEU A 376 18.85 25.30 -14.01
C LEU A 376 19.02 24.95 -15.51
N GLN A 377 20.16 25.26 -16.12
CA GLN A 377 20.45 24.88 -17.51
C GLN A 377 20.94 23.44 -17.60
N LEU A 378 20.35 22.66 -18.50
CA LEU A 378 20.79 21.30 -18.76
C LEU A 378 22.25 21.28 -19.26
N PRO A 379 23.11 20.41 -18.69
CA PRO A 379 24.46 20.23 -19.22
C PRO A 379 24.43 19.80 -20.68
N LYS A 380 25.43 20.20 -21.47
CA LYS A 380 25.56 19.72 -22.85
C LYS A 380 25.63 18.19 -22.87
N ALA A 381 24.85 17.57 -23.75
CA ALA A 381 24.86 16.14 -23.94
C ALA A 381 26.28 15.67 -24.30
N LYS A 382 26.75 14.62 -23.60
CA LYS A 382 28.05 14.01 -23.85
C LYS A 382 27.83 12.57 -24.32
N PRO A 383 28.12 12.23 -25.59
CA PRO A 383 28.02 10.85 -26.05
C PRO A 383 29.06 10.00 -25.32
N LEU A 384 28.62 8.89 -24.74
CA LEU A 384 29.45 7.94 -24.00
C LEU A 384 29.13 6.52 -24.45
N GLU A 385 30.14 5.67 -24.48
CA GLU A 385 30.01 4.24 -24.78
C GLU A 385 30.38 3.42 -23.54
N ILE A 386 29.51 2.48 -23.17
CA ILE A 386 29.77 1.60 -22.04
C ILE A 386 30.59 0.40 -22.55
N LYS A 387 31.88 0.36 -22.21
CA LYS A 387 32.79 -0.73 -22.63
C LYS A 387 32.72 -1.97 -21.76
N SER A 388 32.51 -1.80 -20.45
CA SER A 388 32.48 -2.92 -19.51
C SER A 388 31.78 -2.55 -18.21
N ILE A 389 31.25 -3.56 -17.52
CA ILE A 389 30.72 -3.47 -16.15
C ILE A 389 31.50 -4.44 -15.27
N LYS A 390 32.14 -3.90 -14.22
CA LYS A 390 32.85 -4.69 -13.23
C LYS A 390 32.00 -4.83 -11.98
N LEU A 391 31.71 -6.07 -11.58
CA LEU A 391 30.94 -6.37 -10.39
C LEU A 391 31.89 -6.79 -9.27
N TYR A 392 31.87 -6.02 -8.19
CA TYR A 392 32.64 -6.34 -6.99
C TYR A 392 31.77 -7.15 -6.03
N ALA A 393 32.40 -7.97 -5.18
CA ALA A 393 31.73 -8.78 -4.17
C ALA A 393 30.57 -9.66 -4.70
N ILE A 394 30.78 -10.30 -5.86
CA ILE A 394 29.74 -11.14 -6.49
C ILE A 394 29.47 -12.45 -5.72
N HIS A 395 30.35 -12.83 -4.79
CA HIS A 395 30.18 -14.03 -3.99
C HIS A 395 28.85 -13.99 -3.22
N GLY A 396 27.99 -14.99 -3.43
CA GLY A 396 26.64 -15.06 -2.83
C GLY A 396 25.53 -14.39 -3.67
N VAL A 397 25.86 -13.74 -4.78
CA VAL A 397 24.86 -13.23 -5.74
C VAL A 397 24.69 -14.23 -6.87
N GLY A 398 23.52 -14.87 -6.95
CA GLY A 398 23.27 -15.93 -7.93
C GLY A 398 24.26 -17.08 -7.77
N LYS A 399 24.92 -17.48 -8.86
CA LYS A 399 25.99 -18.49 -8.90
C LYS A 399 27.34 -17.99 -8.37
N GLY A 400 27.43 -16.74 -7.94
CA GLY A 400 28.65 -16.19 -7.34
C GLY A 400 29.79 -15.92 -8.33
N ASN A 401 29.53 -16.01 -9.64
CA ASN A 401 30.55 -15.84 -10.70
C ASN A 401 30.06 -14.99 -11.89
N GLY A 402 28.81 -14.52 -11.86
CA GLY A 402 28.23 -13.65 -12.88
C GLY A 402 27.78 -14.36 -14.16
N SER A 403 27.98 -15.68 -14.27
CA SER A 403 27.57 -16.47 -15.45
C SER A 403 26.06 -16.50 -15.66
N ASP A 404 25.27 -16.28 -14.64
CA ASP A 404 23.81 -16.29 -14.63
C ASP A 404 23.18 -14.92 -14.84
N LEU A 405 24.01 -13.89 -15.03
CA LEU A 405 23.54 -12.51 -15.19
C LEU A 405 23.05 -12.22 -16.61
N ARG A 406 22.12 -11.27 -16.69
CA ARG A 406 21.70 -10.61 -17.93
C ARG A 406 21.74 -9.13 -17.71
N VAL A 407 22.25 -8.38 -18.68
CA VAL A 407 22.33 -6.93 -18.62
C VAL A 407 21.48 -6.33 -19.72
N LYS A 408 20.63 -5.37 -19.38
CA LYS A 408 19.91 -4.51 -20.33
C LYS A 408 20.31 -3.06 -20.09
N ILE A 409 20.61 -2.35 -21.18
CA ILE A 409 20.79 -0.91 -21.21
C ILE A 409 19.57 -0.34 -21.91
N ILE A 410 18.85 0.52 -21.20
CA ILE A 410 17.62 1.15 -21.67
C ILE A 410 17.88 2.65 -21.79
N MET A 411 17.58 3.22 -22.95
CA MET A 411 17.60 4.66 -23.22
C MET A 411 16.24 5.06 -23.78
N GLU A 412 15.66 6.16 -23.28
CA GLU A 412 14.37 6.68 -23.75
C GLU A 412 13.26 5.61 -23.81
N LYS A 413 13.22 4.75 -22.78
CA LYS A 413 12.28 3.62 -22.65
C LYS A 413 12.45 2.52 -23.72
N GLN A 414 13.53 2.54 -24.49
CA GLN A 414 13.90 1.49 -25.45
C GLN A 414 15.12 0.72 -24.98
N VAL A 415 15.11 -0.61 -25.16
CA VAL A 415 16.29 -1.45 -24.90
C VAL A 415 17.27 -1.24 -26.05
N VAL A 416 18.35 -0.51 -25.81
CA VAL A 416 19.39 -0.21 -26.81
C VAL A 416 20.51 -1.26 -26.83
N PHE A 417 20.68 -2.00 -25.73
CA PHE A 417 21.63 -3.10 -25.66
C PHE A 417 21.16 -4.17 -24.67
N HIS A 418 21.47 -5.42 -24.98
CA HIS A 418 21.22 -6.56 -24.13
C HIS A 418 22.35 -7.58 -24.26
N CYS A 419 22.80 -8.13 -23.14
CA CYS A 419 23.75 -9.24 -23.11
C CYS A 419 23.30 -10.33 -22.13
N VAL A 420 23.67 -11.56 -22.45
CA VAL A 420 23.40 -12.75 -21.64
C VAL A 420 24.73 -13.37 -21.27
N CYS A 421 25.10 -13.28 -19.98
CA CYS A 421 26.40 -13.74 -19.50
C CYS A 421 26.57 -15.26 -19.62
N ALA A 422 25.47 -16.02 -19.55
CA ALA A 422 25.49 -17.49 -19.59
C ALA A 422 25.95 -18.01 -20.96
N THR A 423 25.46 -17.39 -22.02
CA THR A 423 25.79 -17.73 -23.42
C THR A 423 26.94 -16.88 -23.96
N GLN A 424 27.42 -15.89 -23.19
CA GLN A 424 28.36 -14.86 -23.64
C GLN A 424 27.89 -14.16 -24.93
N GLU A 425 26.57 -13.99 -25.06
CA GLU A 425 25.93 -13.23 -26.12
C GLU A 425 26.19 -11.74 -25.87
N ASN A 426 26.83 -11.05 -26.82
CA ASN A 426 27.21 -9.64 -26.75
C ASN A 426 28.09 -9.24 -25.55
N CYS A 427 28.63 -10.20 -24.79
CA CYS A 427 29.55 -9.95 -23.68
C CYS A 427 30.60 -11.07 -23.51
N GLN A 428 31.60 -10.83 -22.68
CA GLN A 428 32.55 -11.81 -22.15
C GLN A 428 32.61 -11.67 -20.64
N VAL A 429 32.60 -12.79 -19.92
CA VAL A 429 32.73 -12.81 -18.45
C VAL A 429 34.10 -13.36 -18.08
N ARG A 430 34.90 -12.58 -17.36
CA ARG A 430 36.21 -12.99 -16.80
C ARG A 430 36.35 -12.43 -15.40
N ASP A 431 36.73 -13.25 -14.42
CA ASP A 431 37.02 -12.81 -13.04
C ASP A 431 35.97 -11.85 -12.44
N SER A 432 34.68 -12.18 -12.59
CA SER A 432 33.54 -11.34 -12.13
C SER A 432 33.40 -9.99 -12.84
N GLN A 433 34.08 -9.78 -13.96
CA GLN A 433 33.94 -8.64 -14.85
C GLN A 433 33.17 -9.05 -16.12
N VAL A 434 32.13 -8.30 -16.45
CA VAL A 434 31.37 -8.43 -17.69
C VAL A 434 31.88 -7.37 -18.67
N SER A 435 32.65 -7.78 -19.67
CA SER A 435 33.10 -6.90 -20.76
C SER A 435 32.11 -6.99 -21.91
N PHE A 436 31.66 -5.87 -22.45
CA PHE A 436 30.74 -5.88 -23.57
C PHE A 436 31.50 -6.04 -24.87
N LYS A 437 31.01 -6.91 -25.75
CA LYS A 437 31.49 -6.97 -27.12
C LYS A 437 30.94 -5.70 -27.77
N SER A 438 31.82 -4.90 -28.40
CA SER A 438 31.41 -3.69 -29.10
C SER A 438 30.21 -4.00 -29.98
N LEU A 439 29.15 -3.20 -29.85
CA LEU A 439 28.20 -3.04 -30.95
C LEU A 439 29.02 -2.44 -32.09
N SER A 440 29.08 -3.13 -33.23
CA SER A 440 29.61 -2.58 -34.48
C SER A 440 28.63 -1.60 -35.08
#